data_AF-A0A2S5M1R8-F1
#
_entry.id   AF-A0A2S5M1R8-F1
#
_cell.length_a   1.000
_cell.length_b   1.000
_cell.length_c   1.000
_cell.angle_alpha   90.00
_cell.angle_beta   90.00
_cell.angle_gamma   90.00
#
_symmetry.space_group_name_H-M   'P 1'
#
loop_
_entity.id
_entity.type
_entity.pdbx_description
1 polymer ?
#
loop_
_entity_poly.entity_id
_entity_poly.type
_entity_poly.pdbx_seq_one_letter_code
_entity_poly.pdbx_strand_id
1 'polypeptide(L)'
;MSEKANTNVLSTQELTLIHRYWSACNYLAAGMIYLRDNPLLKQPLKPEHIKQRLLGHWGSSPGLSFAYVHINRLIKKFDLNAVFLAGPGHGAPGVLGPIYLEGTYSEVYPNKSEDEEGLKHFFKEFSFPGGIGSHCTPEMPGSIHEGGE
;
A
#
# COMPACT_ATOMS: atom_id res chain seq x y z
N MET A 1 -33.45 27.37 16.31
CA MET A 1 -32.37 27.66 15.34
C MET A 1 -31.77 26.32 14.93
N SER A 2 -31.94 25.92 13.68
CA SER A 2 -31.37 24.67 13.15
C SER A 2 -29.86 24.89 12.97
N GLU A 3 -29.05 24.07 13.63
CA GLU A 3 -27.62 23.96 13.32
C GLU A 3 -27.48 23.60 11.85
N LYS A 4 -26.97 24.53 11.04
CA LYS A 4 -26.48 24.19 9.71
C LYS A 4 -25.30 23.24 9.91
N ALA A 5 -25.49 21.97 9.57
CA ALA A 5 -24.42 20.99 9.52
C ALA A 5 -23.26 21.57 8.69
N ASN A 6 -22.07 21.59 9.30
CA ASN A 6 -20.88 22.15 8.68
C ASN A 6 -20.49 21.28 7.48
N THR A 7 -20.80 21.72 6.25
CA THR A 7 -20.60 20.97 4.99
C THR A 7 -19.12 20.71 4.65
N ASN A 8 -18.20 21.13 5.51
CA ASN A 8 -16.75 20.97 5.39
C ASN A 8 -16.19 19.75 6.14
N VAL A 9 -16.99 19.06 6.95
CA VAL A 9 -16.55 17.88 7.71
C VAL A 9 -16.88 16.61 6.93
N LEU A 10 -15.95 15.65 6.92
CA LEU A 10 -16.16 14.34 6.30
C LEU A 10 -17.32 13.62 6.97
N SER A 11 -18.17 12.97 6.17
CA SER A 11 -19.19 12.08 6.72
C SER A 11 -18.53 10.92 7.47
N THR A 12 -19.23 10.37 8.47
CA THR A 12 -18.78 9.17 9.19
C THR A 12 -18.52 8.00 8.23
N GLN A 13 -19.31 7.89 7.17
CA GLN A 13 -19.13 6.87 6.13
C GLN A 13 -17.83 7.08 5.35
N GLU A 14 -17.56 8.29 4.86
CA GLU A 14 -16.29 8.60 4.18
C GLU A 14 -15.08 8.30 5.08
N LEU A 15 -15.11 8.75 6.34
CA LEU A 15 -14.05 8.47 7.31
C LEU A 15 -13.82 6.98 7.51
N THR A 16 -14.90 6.21 7.63
CA THR A 16 -14.84 4.76 7.82
C THR A 16 -14.20 4.08 6.60
N LEU A 17 -14.58 4.47 5.39
CA LEU A 17 -14.04 3.90 4.16
C LEU A 17 -12.55 4.24 3.98
N ILE A 18 -12.16 5.49 4.23
CA ILE A 18 -10.76 5.94 4.22
C ILE A 18 -9.93 5.16 5.23
N HIS A 19 -10.44 5.01 6.46
CA HIS A 19 -9.73 4.29 7.51
C HIS A 19 -9.56 2.80 7.19
N ARG A 20 -10.58 2.16 6.61
CA ARG A 20 -10.49 0.78 6.15
C ARG A 20 -9.47 0.62 5.02
N TYR A 21 -9.46 1.55 4.06
CA TYR A 21 -8.48 1.53 2.98
C TYR A 21 -7.06 1.68 3.53
N TRP A 22 -6.82 2.67 4.39
CA TRP A 22 -5.52 2.85 5.04
C TRP A 22 -5.09 1.63 5.87
N SER A 23 -6.03 1.01 6.58
CA SER A 23 -5.76 -0.23 7.34
C SER A 23 -5.38 -1.40 6.43
N ALA A 24 -6.02 -1.53 5.28
CA ALA A 24 -5.65 -2.52 4.27
C ALA A 24 -4.23 -2.24 3.73
N CYS A 25 -3.89 -0.98 3.40
CA CYS A 25 -2.54 -0.61 2.98
C CYS A 25 -1.48 -0.98 4.05
N ASN A 26 -1.77 -0.72 5.32
CA ASN A 26 -0.87 -1.06 6.42
C ASN A 26 -0.71 -2.58 6.60
N TYR A 27 -1.79 -3.34 6.39
CA TYR A 27 -1.72 -4.79 6.37
C TYR A 27 -0.84 -5.30 5.23
N LEU A 28 -1.01 -4.77 4.01
CA LEU A 28 -0.16 -5.11 2.87
C LEU A 28 1.31 -4.74 3.13
N ALA A 29 1.57 -3.59 3.74
CA ALA A 29 2.91 -3.16 4.11
C ALA A 29 3.59 -4.14 5.09
N ALA A 30 2.87 -4.55 6.14
CA ALA A 30 3.36 -5.58 7.05
C ALA A 30 3.53 -6.94 6.34
N GLY A 31 2.56 -7.35 5.51
CA GLY A 31 2.62 -8.58 4.74
C GLY A 31 3.87 -8.66 3.84
N MET A 32 4.16 -7.59 3.10
CA MET A 32 5.38 -7.48 2.28
C MET A 32 6.66 -7.62 3.10
N ILE A 33 6.74 -7.02 4.30
CA ILE A 33 7.96 -7.07 5.12
C ILE A 33 8.15 -8.45 5.77
N TYR A 34 7.06 -9.09 6.23
CA TYR A 34 7.15 -10.24 7.13
C TYR A 34 6.76 -11.58 6.49
N LEU A 35 5.77 -11.63 5.59
CA LEU A 35 5.14 -12.87 5.15
C LEU A 35 5.69 -13.39 3.82
N ARG A 36 5.84 -14.71 3.72
CA ARG A 36 6.11 -15.43 2.46
C ARG A 36 5.02 -16.44 2.08
N ASP A 37 4.08 -16.70 2.99
CA ASP A 37 2.93 -17.58 2.80
C ASP A 37 1.79 -17.16 3.75
N ASN A 38 0.61 -17.77 3.59
CA ASN A 38 -0.60 -17.50 4.38
C ASN A 38 -0.94 -15.99 4.43
N PRO A 39 -1.06 -15.32 3.27
CA PRO A 39 -1.11 -13.86 3.17
C PRO A 39 -2.37 -13.24 3.76
N LEU A 40 -3.42 -14.04 4.02
CA LEU A 40 -4.67 -13.61 4.64
C LEU A 40 -4.86 -14.16 6.06
N LEU A 41 -3.86 -14.87 6.60
CA LEU A 41 -3.91 -15.52 7.92
C LEU A 41 -5.12 -16.44 8.11
N LYS A 42 -5.55 -17.16 7.06
CA LYS A 42 -6.67 -18.11 7.11
C LYS A 42 -6.43 -19.29 8.05
N GLN A 43 -5.17 -19.56 8.35
CA GLN A 43 -4.71 -20.50 9.37
C GLN A 43 -3.83 -19.76 10.38
N PRO A 44 -3.73 -20.26 11.64
CA PRO A 44 -2.88 -19.65 12.66
C PRO A 44 -1.46 -19.41 12.14
N LEU A 45 -0.89 -18.25 12.48
CA LEU A 45 0.45 -17.87 12.04
C LEU A 45 1.49 -18.85 12.59
N LYS A 46 2.39 -19.33 11.72
CA LYS A 46 3.48 -20.25 12.05
C LYS A 46 4.81 -19.66 11.59
N PRO A 47 5.95 -20.02 12.20
CA PRO A 47 7.27 -19.56 11.77
C PRO A 47 7.53 -19.80 10.28
N GLU A 48 7.02 -20.89 9.71
CA GLU A 48 7.19 -21.21 8.28
C GLU A 48 6.54 -20.18 7.33
N HIS A 49 5.55 -19.40 7.78
CA HIS A 49 4.92 -18.35 6.99
C HIS A 49 5.74 -17.05 6.94
N ILE A 50 6.75 -16.91 7.81
CA ILE A 50 7.55 -15.70 7.96
C ILE A 50 8.81 -15.81 7.06
N LYS A 51 9.21 -14.69 6.45
CA LYS A 51 10.47 -14.60 5.69
C LYS A 51 11.67 -14.89 6.59
N GLN A 52 12.62 -15.67 6.08
CA GLN A 52 13.86 -16.00 6.81
C GLN A 52 14.76 -14.77 7.01
N ARG A 53 14.66 -13.79 6.10
CA ARG A 53 15.33 -12.49 6.20
C ARG A 53 14.28 -11.41 6.10
N LEU A 54 14.17 -10.60 7.14
CA LEU A 54 13.26 -9.47 7.20
C LEU A 54 13.95 -8.25 6.57
N LEU A 55 13.41 -7.77 5.46
CA LEU A 55 13.92 -6.62 4.72
C LEU A 55 12.76 -5.67 4.39
N GLY A 56 13.06 -4.38 4.45
CA GLY A 56 12.09 -3.30 4.26
C GLY A 56 11.98 -2.39 5.47
N HIS A 57 11.29 -1.25 5.29
CA HIS A 57 11.13 -0.24 6.33
C HIS A 57 9.66 -0.05 6.68
N TRP A 58 9.34 -0.28 7.95
CA TRP A 58 8.01 0.03 8.48
C TRP A 58 7.84 1.52 8.78
N GLY A 59 8.87 2.20 9.32
CA GLY A 59 8.73 3.50 9.98
C GLY A 59 7.99 4.59 9.18
N SER A 60 8.28 4.71 7.88
CA SER A 60 7.64 5.67 6.98
C SER A 60 6.38 5.13 6.27
N SER A 61 6.19 3.81 6.21
CA SER A 61 5.16 3.16 5.39
C SER A 61 3.72 3.56 5.79
N PRO A 62 3.30 3.54 7.07
CA PRO A 62 1.95 3.97 7.45
C PRO A 62 1.66 5.45 7.20
N GLY A 63 2.68 6.31 7.30
CA GLY A 63 2.55 7.74 7.02
C GLY A 63 2.38 8.01 5.53
N LEU A 64 3.17 7.32 4.70
CA LEU A 64 3.06 7.37 3.24
C LEU A 64 1.69 6.88 2.76
N SER A 65 1.24 5.72 3.24
CA SER A 65 -0.07 5.17 2.86
C SER A 65 -1.22 6.06 3.33
N PHE A 66 -1.11 6.67 4.51
CA PHE A 66 -2.09 7.65 5.00
C PHE A 66 -2.18 8.85 4.05
N ALA A 67 -1.04 9.46 3.71
CA ALA A 67 -1.00 10.59 2.79
C ALA A 67 -1.56 10.21 1.40
N TYR A 68 -1.15 9.05 0.87
CA TYR A 68 -1.61 8.54 -0.43
C TYR A 68 -3.13 8.38 -0.45
N VAL A 69 -3.73 7.69 0.53
CA VAL A 69 -5.19 7.47 0.58
C VAL A 69 -5.95 8.79 0.65
N HIS A 70 -5.46 9.75 1.44
CA HIS A 70 -6.08 11.07 1.54
C HIS A 70 -5.93 11.90 0.26
N ILE A 71 -4.78 11.82 -0.43
CA ILE A 71 -4.58 12.46 -1.73
C ILE A 71 -5.47 11.81 -2.80
N ASN A 72 -5.57 10.49 -2.83
CA ASN A 72 -6.47 9.77 -3.74
C ASN A 72 -7.92 10.23 -3.57
N ARG A 73 -8.37 10.43 -2.32
CA ARG A 73 -9.66 11.07 -2.07
C ARG A 73 -9.78 12.47 -2.71
N LEU A 74 -8.75 13.32 -2.59
CA LEU A 74 -8.77 14.66 -3.18
C LEU A 74 -8.80 14.60 -4.71
N ILE A 75 -8.02 13.70 -5.32
CA ILE A 75 -8.04 13.42 -6.75
C ILE A 75 -9.46 13.07 -7.20
N LYS A 76 -10.11 12.10 -6.54
CA LYS A 76 -11.48 11.68 -6.88
C LYS A 76 -12.52 12.78 -6.65
N LYS A 77 -12.39 13.55 -5.56
CA LYS A 77 -13.37 14.59 -5.19
C LYS A 77 -13.32 15.81 -6.11
N PHE A 78 -12.12 16.20 -6.54
CA PHE A 78 -11.88 17.45 -7.25
C PHE A 78 -11.39 17.25 -8.69
N ASP A 79 -11.36 16.02 -9.18
CA ASP A 79 -10.87 15.64 -10.52
C ASP A 79 -9.45 16.19 -10.80
N LEU A 80 -8.55 15.99 -9.83
CA LEU A 80 -7.19 16.53 -9.92
C LEU A 80 -6.31 15.65 -10.78
N ASN A 81 -5.56 16.28 -11.69
CA ASN A 81 -4.37 15.67 -12.28
C ASN A 81 -3.20 15.88 -11.32
N ALA A 82 -2.73 14.81 -10.66
CA ALA A 82 -1.73 14.88 -9.61
C ALA A 82 -0.73 13.72 -9.72
N VAL A 83 0.48 13.96 -9.22
CA VAL A 83 1.55 12.96 -9.08
C VAL A 83 1.93 12.88 -7.60
N PHE A 84 2.09 11.66 -7.08
CA PHE A 84 2.58 11.43 -5.73
C PHE A 84 4.10 11.18 -5.75
N LEU A 85 4.88 12.07 -5.13
CA LEU A 85 6.33 11.93 -5.01
C LEU A 85 6.70 11.50 -3.59
N ALA A 86 7.14 10.25 -3.46
CA ALA A 86 7.55 9.68 -2.18
C ALA A 86 9.00 10.09 -1.86
N GLY A 87 9.18 11.16 -1.07
CA GLY A 87 10.50 11.55 -0.57
C GLY A 87 11.21 10.45 0.24
N PRO A 88 10.59 9.88 1.30
CA PRO A 88 11.16 8.75 2.03
C PRO A 88 10.93 7.44 1.26
N GLY A 89 11.58 7.29 0.11
CA GLY A 89 11.35 6.20 -0.85
C GLY A 89 11.61 4.80 -0.31
N HIS A 90 12.47 4.66 0.70
CA HIS A 90 12.68 3.43 1.47
C HIS A 90 11.41 2.89 2.15
N GLY A 91 10.35 3.72 2.28
CA GLY A 91 9.01 3.36 2.71
C GLY A 91 8.11 2.81 1.61
N ALA A 92 8.69 2.19 0.58
CA ALA A 92 8.00 1.63 -0.59
C ALA A 92 6.74 0.81 -0.26
N PRO A 93 6.67 -0.01 0.82
CA PRO A 93 5.43 -0.72 1.18
C PRO A 93 4.22 0.21 1.37
N GLY A 94 4.44 1.45 1.82
CA GLY A 94 3.40 2.47 1.98
C GLY A 94 2.83 3.02 0.67
N VAL A 95 3.52 2.81 -0.46
CA VAL A 95 3.11 3.24 -1.81
C VAL A 95 2.63 2.03 -2.64
N LEU A 96 3.34 0.91 -2.56
CA LEU A 96 2.96 -0.37 -3.18
C LEU A 96 1.59 -0.87 -2.72
N GLY A 97 1.27 -0.74 -1.42
CA GLY A 97 -0.03 -1.16 -0.89
C GLY A 97 -1.22 -0.49 -1.58
N PRO A 98 -1.29 0.86 -1.62
CA PRO A 98 -2.29 1.58 -2.40
C PRO A 98 -2.32 1.21 -3.88
N ILE A 99 -1.18 1.17 -4.57
CA ILE A 99 -1.08 0.86 -6.02
C ILE A 99 -1.62 -0.55 -6.33
N TYR A 100 -1.41 -1.50 -5.42
CA TYR A 100 -1.97 -2.84 -5.54
C TYR A 100 -3.51 -2.85 -5.39
N LEU A 101 -4.04 -2.13 -4.39
CA LEU A 101 -5.48 -2.08 -4.09
C LEU A 101 -6.31 -1.26 -5.08
N GLU A 102 -5.67 -0.41 -5.90
CA GLU A 102 -6.32 0.27 -7.02
C GLU A 102 -6.25 -0.53 -8.34
N GLY A 103 -5.60 -1.70 -8.34
CA GLY A 103 -5.52 -2.62 -9.49
C GLY A 103 -4.34 -2.36 -10.44
N THR A 104 -3.77 -1.16 -10.45
CA THR A 104 -2.68 -0.76 -11.36
C THR A 104 -1.47 -1.71 -11.28
N TYR A 105 -1.12 -2.19 -10.08
CA TYR A 105 -0.01 -3.13 -9.94
C TYR A 105 -0.27 -4.45 -10.69
N SER A 106 -1.49 -4.96 -10.60
CA SER A 106 -1.95 -6.21 -11.23
C SER A 106 -2.06 -6.08 -12.75
N GLU A 107 -2.41 -4.89 -13.26
CA GLU A 107 -2.43 -4.60 -14.70
C GLU A 107 -1.02 -4.71 -15.31
N VAL A 108 0.00 -4.21 -14.61
CA VAL A 108 1.41 -4.24 -15.05
C VAL A 108 2.05 -5.61 -14.78
N TYR A 109 1.73 -6.23 -13.65
CA TYR A 109 2.28 -7.51 -13.21
C TYR A 109 1.18 -8.54 -12.93
N PRO A 110 0.64 -9.21 -13.97
CA PRO A 110 -0.53 -10.09 -13.84
C PRO A 110 -0.36 -11.28 -12.88
N ASN A 111 0.87 -11.68 -12.57
CA ASN A 111 1.14 -12.73 -11.58
C ASN A 111 0.97 -12.27 -10.12
N LYS A 112 0.68 -10.98 -9.89
CA LYS A 112 0.28 -10.39 -8.61
C LYS A 112 -1.17 -9.93 -8.73
N SER A 113 -2.04 -10.83 -9.18
CA SER A 113 -3.48 -10.62 -9.30
C SER A 113 -4.13 -10.29 -7.95
N GLU A 114 -5.31 -9.65 -7.99
CA GLU A 114 -6.10 -9.30 -6.80
C GLU A 114 -6.84 -10.52 -6.19
N ASP A 115 -6.15 -11.65 -6.09
CA ASP A 115 -6.60 -12.87 -5.43
C ASP A 115 -5.56 -13.34 -4.39
N GLU A 116 -5.84 -14.46 -3.71
CA GLU A 116 -4.96 -14.95 -2.64
C GLU A 116 -3.59 -15.40 -3.14
N GLU A 117 -3.50 -15.97 -4.35
CA GLU A 117 -2.22 -16.41 -4.92
C GLU A 117 -1.40 -15.22 -5.40
N GLY A 118 -2.02 -14.25 -6.05
CA GLY A 118 -1.37 -13.01 -6.44
C GLY A 118 -0.89 -12.21 -5.23
N LEU A 119 -1.68 -12.14 -4.17
CA LEU A 119 -1.28 -11.51 -2.90
C LEU A 119 -0.10 -12.24 -2.24
N LYS A 120 -0.09 -13.58 -2.29
CA LYS A 120 1.04 -14.38 -1.80
C LYS A 120 2.32 -14.08 -2.59
N HIS A 121 2.24 -13.99 -3.91
CA HIS A 121 3.39 -13.59 -4.74
C HIS A 121 3.84 -12.17 -4.42
N PHE A 122 2.90 -11.24 -4.29
CA PHE A 122 3.17 -9.84 -3.96
C PHE A 122 3.93 -9.70 -2.64
N PHE A 123 3.50 -10.41 -1.59
CA PHE A 123 4.21 -10.43 -0.32
C PHE A 123 5.58 -11.09 -0.43
N LYS A 124 5.64 -12.29 -1.00
CA LYS A 124 6.87 -13.10 -1.06
C LYS A 124 7.99 -12.39 -1.82
N GLU A 125 7.68 -11.72 -2.93
CA GLU A 125 8.68 -11.13 -3.83
C GLU A 125 9.24 -9.79 -3.36
N PHE A 126 8.58 -9.09 -2.42
CA PHE A 126 9.11 -7.83 -1.88
C PHE A 126 10.47 -8.04 -1.18
N SER A 127 11.50 -7.31 -1.62
CA SER A 127 12.87 -7.41 -1.11
C SER A 127 13.44 -8.84 -1.13
N PHE A 128 13.02 -9.65 -2.10
CA PHE A 128 13.50 -11.01 -2.30
C PHE A 128 14.49 -11.07 -3.47
N PRO A 129 15.50 -11.97 -3.47
CA PRO A 129 16.38 -12.15 -4.62
C PRO A 129 15.58 -12.40 -5.91
N GLY A 130 15.78 -11.54 -6.91
CA GLY A 130 15.03 -11.59 -8.18
C GLY A 130 13.59 -11.08 -8.11
N GLY A 131 13.19 -10.46 -7.01
CA GLY A 131 11.87 -9.85 -6.80
C GLY A 131 11.89 -8.32 -6.88
N ILE A 132 11.03 -7.69 -6.07
CA ILE A 132 10.78 -6.23 -6.07
C ILE A 132 11.79 -5.53 -5.14
N GLY A 133 12.27 -4.35 -5.54
CA GLY A 133 13.13 -3.50 -4.72
C GLY A 133 12.50 -3.02 -3.41
N SER A 134 13.32 -2.54 -2.48
CA SER A 134 12.87 -2.02 -1.17
C SER A 134 12.53 -0.53 -1.18
N HIS A 135 12.82 0.17 -2.28
CA HIS A 135 12.56 1.60 -2.49
C HIS A 135 11.45 1.81 -3.53
N CYS A 136 11.09 3.07 -3.79
CA CYS A 136 10.11 3.44 -4.81
C CYS A 136 10.73 3.35 -6.22
N THR A 137 11.32 2.20 -6.57
CA THR A 137 12.16 2.01 -7.76
C THR A 137 11.39 2.23 -9.08
N PRO A 138 12.08 2.41 -10.22
CA PRO A 138 11.42 2.69 -11.51
C PRO A 138 10.45 1.60 -12.00
N GLU A 139 10.58 0.37 -11.51
CA GLU A 139 9.65 -0.73 -11.83
C GLU A 139 8.28 -0.57 -11.15
N MET A 140 8.17 0.31 -10.14
CA MET A 140 6.91 0.61 -9.47
C MET A 140 6.03 1.49 -10.36
N PRO A 141 4.80 1.05 -10.71
CA PRO A 141 3.87 1.88 -11.47
C PRO A 141 3.64 3.22 -10.78
N GLY A 142 3.75 4.31 -11.53
CA GLY A 142 3.58 5.68 -11.02
C GLY A 142 4.80 6.30 -10.34
N SER A 143 5.89 5.55 -10.13
CA SER A 143 7.13 6.14 -9.62
C SER A 143 7.93 6.85 -10.71
N ILE A 144 8.32 8.09 -10.42
CA ILE A 144 9.32 8.86 -11.19
C ILE A 144 10.45 9.38 -10.27
N HIS A 145 10.47 8.92 -9.02
CA HIS A 145 11.42 9.34 -7.99
C HIS A 145 11.60 8.21 -6.98
N GLU A 146 12.81 7.64 -6.95
CA GLU A 146 13.10 6.48 -6.10
C GLU A 146 13.14 6.82 -4.60
N GLY A 147 13.60 8.02 -4.25
CA GLY A 147 13.73 8.49 -2.87
C GLY A 147 14.75 7.70 -2.04
N GLY A 148 15.84 7.26 -2.68
CA GLY A 148 16.98 6.61 -2.04
C GLY A 148 18.11 7.56 -1.63
N GLU A 149 18.34 8.62 -2.40
CA GLU A 149 19.32 9.70 -2.19
C GLU A 149 18.70 11.06 -2.51
#